data_AF-A0A7J2X3U2-F1
#
_entry.id   AF-A0A7J2X3U2-F1
#
_cell.length_a   1.000
_cell.length_b   1.000
_cell.length_c   1.000
_cell.angle_alpha   90.00
_cell.angle_beta   90.00
_cell.angle_gamma   90.00
#
_symmetry.space_group_name_H-M   'P 1'
#
loop_
_entity.id
_entity.type
_entity.pdbx_description
1 polymer ?
#
loop_
_entity_poly.entity_id
_entity_poly.type
_entity_poly.pdbx_seq_one_letter_code
_entity_poly.pdbx_strand_id
1 'polypeptide(L)'
;MKQYSGEENKDDYVIRFKSYSKRHLGKPGKQVYQVRIPIRILNELREKGLREYYKILLNGPTKHVYYWRYSESRDVRGKRVDRVISIAGLKEGLYDVEIRPYSLNDFIKEFNQLIKGKYDRIIKLEIRNDNLILNVDGYEYSTYDWRMDKVFGGAIGIVASYKIEAFNPRLIFKIRGDEADIRLLEYPPEKSTKGYRILDLEPSDIALKIKYITGNKRIRRTYITRTSSIISTKIEITQDNLKVRKYRRYPAFDAYIYNLDKDAAYMVDILWNIANSYKRREITLHNKIKSELGVAIAKAFLTKKKRFKAILDKEHIKEEYTEIKRVPDLVIFLSDRSWIAYKVKMISNIKHIRRTFNEAVKQIRNHVKYLRESGILVLTYGIIVVSYNPRESKGYIFFGEYKIGEKHHGRL
;
A
#
# COMPACT_ATOMS: atom_id res chain seq x y z
N MET A 1 -12.30 -27.06 -28.12
CA MET A 1 -13.68 -26.69 -28.47
C MET A 1 -14.62 -27.56 -27.64
N LYS A 2 -15.34 -26.99 -26.67
CA LYS A 2 -16.48 -27.65 -26.02
C LYS A 2 -17.65 -26.67 -26.11
N GLN A 3 -18.62 -27.03 -26.93
CA GLN A 3 -19.89 -26.34 -27.08
C GLN A 3 -20.67 -26.47 -25.78
N TYR A 4 -21.05 -25.33 -25.19
CA TYR A 4 -22.11 -25.28 -24.19
C TYR A 4 -23.41 -24.95 -24.95
N SER A 5 -24.20 -25.98 -25.15
CA SER A 5 -25.59 -25.91 -25.59
C SER A 5 -26.48 -25.44 -24.44
N GLY A 6 -27.46 -24.59 -24.77
CA GLY A 6 -28.66 -24.38 -23.96
C GLY A 6 -28.63 -23.15 -23.06
N GLU A 7 -28.94 -21.99 -23.63
CA GLU A 7 -29.57 -20.89 -22.89
C GLU A 7 -30.94 -21.36 -22.38
N GLU A 8 -31.03 -21.77 -21.13
CA GLU A 8 -32.28 -21.70 -20.37
C GLU A 8 -32.30 -20.36 -19.62
N ASN A 9 -33.21 -19.47 -20.03
CA ASN A 9 -33.58 -18.26 -19.32
C ASN A 9 -34.03 -18.62 -17.90
N LYS A 10 -33.10 -18.53 -16.93
CA LYS A 10 -33.42 -18.51 -15.50
C LYS A 10 -33.87 -17.10 -15.13
N ASP A 11 -35.13 -16.79 -15.43
CA ASP A 11 -35.77 -15.60 -14.90
C ASP A 11 -35.66 -15.59 -13.37
N ASP A 12 -35.07 -14.50 -12.90
CA ASP A 12 -34.77 -14.11 -11.55
C ASP A 12 -35.86 -14.52 -10.53
N TYR A 13 -35.49 -15.29 -9.49
CA TYR A 13 -36.34 -15.48 -8.31
C TYR A 13 -36.50 -14.16 -7.56
N VAL A 14 -37.40 -13.31 -8.02
CA VAL A 14 -37.75 -12.03 -7.43
C VAL A 14 -38.98 -12.20 -6.54
N ILE A 15 -38.89 -11.78 -5.29
CA ILE A 15 -40.07 -11.67 -4.42
C ILE A 15 -40.50 -10.21 -4.35
N ARG A 16 -41.78 -9.95 -4.62
CA ARG A 16 -42.39 -8.63 -4.52
C ARG A 16 -43.56 -8.66 -3.53
N PHE A 17 -43.61 -7.68 -2.64
CA PHE A 17 -44.75 -7.49 -1.75
C PHE A 17 -44.84 -6.03 -1.29
N LYS A 18 -46.01 -5.62 -0.82
CA LYS A 18 -46.21 -4.28 -0.27
C LYS A 18 -45.97 -4.28 1.23
N SER A 19 -45.26 -3.28 1.73
CA SER A 19 -45.04 -3.08 3.17
C SER A 19 -45.25 -1.61 3.52
N TYR A 20 -46.11 -1.35 4.50
CA TYR A 20 -46.30 0.00 5.01
C TYR A 20 -45.23 0.32 6.06
N SER A 21 -44.57 1.47 5.92
CA SER A 21 -43.59 1.91 6.91
C SER A 21 -44.33 2.32 8.19
N LYS A 22 -44.24 1.52 9.26
CA LYS A 22 -44.93 1.82 10.52
C LYS A 22 -44.07 2.68 11.43
N ARG A 23 -44.72 3.56 12.19
CA ARG A 23 -44.09 4.38 13.23
C ARG A 23 -43.40 3.48 14.26
N HIS A 24 -42.16 3.83 14.59
CA HIS A 24 -41.42 3.19 15.67
C HIS A 24 -40.83 4.24 16.61
N LEU A 25 -40.80 3.93 17.92
CA LEU A 25 -40.18 4.79 18.91
C LEU A 25 -38.66 4.76 18.71
N GLY A 26 -38.11 5.82 18.13
CA GLY A 26 -36.68 6.10 18.13
C GLY A 26 -36.21 6.62 19.49
N LYS A 27 -35.01 7.22 19.53
CA LYS A 27 -34.58 8.03 20.69
C LYS A 27 -35.64 9.10 21.03
N PRO A 28 -35.76 9.56 22.29
CA PRO A 28 -36.75 10.56 22.69
C PRO A 28 -36.74 11.76 21.72
N GLY A 29 -37.91 12.08 21.16
CA GLY A 29 -38.08 13.21 20.23
C GLY A 29 -37.81 12.94 18.74
N LYS A 30 -37.40 11.73 18.31
CA LYS A 30 -37.22 11.40 16.88
C LYS A 30 -38.18 10.31 16.41
N GLN A 31 -39.13 10.71 15.56
CA GLN A 31 -40.00 9.77 14.84
C GLN A 31 -39.16 9.02 13.78
N VAL A 32 -39.23 7.69 13.79
CA VAL A 32 -38.53 6.85 12.81
C VAL A 32 -39.53 5.85 12.24
N TYR A 33 -39.70 5.86 10.92
CA TYR A 33 -40.51 4.88 10.23
C TYR A 33 -39.64 3.71 9.77
N GLN A 34 -40.22 2.50 9.82
CA GLN A 34 -39.53 1.29 9.40
C GLN A 34 -40.39 0.35 8.58
N VAL A 35 -39.77 -0.27 7.57
CA VAL A 35 -40.31 -1.43 6.84
C VAL A 35 -39.78 -2.70 7.50
N ARG A 36 -40.67 -3.67 7.70
CA ARG A 36 -40.37 -4.95 8.35
C ARG A 36 -40.51 -6.08 7.33
N ILE A 37 -39.43 -6.82 7.11
CA ILE A 37 -39.36 -7.92 6.14
C ILE A 37 -39.13 -9.23 6.92
N PRO A 38 -40.04 -10.21 6.86
CA PRO A 38 -39.84 -11.52 7.48
C PRO A 38 -38.63 -12.24 6.91
N ILE A 39 -37.72 -12.75 7.76
CA ILE A 39 -36.51 -13.45 7.29
C ILE A 39 -36.83 -14.76 6.55
N ARG A 40 -38.00 -15.37 6.79
CA ARG A 40 -38.48 -16.56 6.06
C ARG A 40 -38.46 -16.37 4.55
N ILE A 41 -38.72 -15.14 4.07
CA ILE A 41 -38.67 -14.79 2.65
C ILE A 41 -37.28 -15.01 2.07
N LEU A 42 -36.23 -14.66 2.84
CA LEU A 42 -34.85 -14.92 2.42
C LEU A 42 -34.50 -16.41 2.52
N ASN A 43 -35.12 -17.16 3.44
CA ASN A 43 -34.91 -18.60 3.54
C ASN A 43 -35.48 -19.34 2.33
N GLU A 44 -36.71 -18.98 1.91
CA GLU A 44 -37.35 -19.52 0.71
C GLU A 44 -36.50 -19.27 -0.55
N LEU A 45 -35.92 -18.08 -0.68
CA LEU A 45 -35.00 -17.77 -1.79
C LEU A 45 -33.69 -18.55 -1.71
N ARG A 46 -33.15 -18.77 -0.51
CA ARG A 46 -31.92 -19.54 -0.30
C ARG A 46 -32.09 -21.00 -0.72
N GLU A 47 -33.18 -21.63 -0.28
CA GLU A 47 -33.50 -23.03 -0.56
C GLU A 47 -33.69 -23.30 -2.07
N LYS A 48 -34.04 -22.27 -2.84
CA LYS A 48 -34.25 -22.35 -4.30
C LYS A 48 -33.00 -22.12 -5.16
N GLY A 49 -31.83 -21.76 -4.60
CA GLY A 49 -30.65 -21.55 -5.45
C GLY A 49 -29.46 -20.78 -4.87
N LEU A 50 -28.96 -21.19 -3.69
CA LEU A 50 -27.63 -20.88 -3.11
C LEU A 50 -27.08 -19.47 -3.37
N ARG A 51 -27.70 -18.44 -2.76
CA ARG A 51 -27.04 -17.13 -2.59
C ARG A 51 -27.14 -16.65 -1.14
N GLU A 52 -26.00 -16.30 -0.56
CA GLU A 52 -25.94 -15.75 0.81
C GLU A 52 -26.40 -14.30 0.88
N TYR A 53 -26.40 -13.58 -0.25
CA TYR A 53 -26.65 -12.15 -0.32
C TYR A 53 -27.88 -11.81 -1.16
N TYR A 54 -28.58 -10.76 -0.74
CA TYR A 54 -29.82 -10.28 -1.35
C TYR A 54 -29.79 -8.77 -1.50
N LYS A 55 -30.30 -8.28 -2.63
CA LYS A 55 -30.58 -6.87 -2.89
C LYS A 55 -32.06 -6.62 -2.59
N ILE A 56 -32.32 -5.68 -1.70
CA ILE A 56 -33.66 -5.26 -1.29
C ILE A 56 -33.87 -3.85 -1.84
N LEU A 57 -34.82 -3.73 -2.76
CA LEU A 57 -35.28 -2.48 -3.34
C LEU A 57 -36.57 -2.08 -2.63
N LEU A 58 -36.61 -0.85 -2.14
CA LEU A 58 -37.81 -0.24 -1.57
C LEU A 58 -38.20 0.93 -2.47
N ASN A 59 -39.34 0.79 -3.15
CA ASN A 59 -39.91 1.84 -4.00
C ASN A 59 -41.19 2.37 -3.34
N GLY A 60 -41.27 3.65 -3.07
CA GLY A 60 -42.41 4.26 -2.39
C GLY A 60 -42.24 5.78 -2.34
N PRO A 61 -42.61 6.45 -1.23
CA PRO A 61 -42.36 7.89 -1.04
C PRO A 61 -40.90 8.31 -1.26
N THR A 62 -39.97 7.37 -1.09
CA THR A 62 -38.55 7.50 -1.44
C THR A 62 -38.04 6.18 -2.00
N LYS A 63 -37.03 6.23 -2.88
CA LYS A 63 -36.34 5.02 -3.36
C LYS A 63 -35.15 4.70 -2.46
N HIS A 64 -35.04 3.45 -2.03
CA HIS A 64 -33.89 2.98 -1.27
C HIS A 64 -33.41 1.60 -1.72
N VAL A 65 -32.10 1.39 -1.68
CA VAL A 65 -31.46 0.10 -1.97
C VAL A 65 -30.67 -0.34 -0.75
N TYR A 66 -30.91 -1.57 -0.30
CA TYR A 66 -30.23 -2.20 0.81
C TYR A 66 -29.69 -3.57 0.40
N TYR A 67 -28.57 -3.95 0.97
CA TYR A 67 -28.02 -5.29 0.82
C TYR A 67 -28.09 -6.05 2.14
N TRP A 68 -28.45 -7.32 2.05
CA TRP A 68 -28.61 -8.18 3.21
C TRP A 68 -27.91 -9.52 3.00
N ARG A 69 -27.15 -9.96 4.01
CA ARG A 69 -26.64 -11.33 4.08
C ARG A 69 -27.61 -12.16 4.91
N TYR A 70 -28.09 -13.25 4.35
CA TYR A 70 -28.87 -14.22 5.12
C TYR A 70 -27.99 -14.84 6.21
N SER A 71 -28.54 -14.91 7.42
CA SER A 71 -27.91 -15.57 8.55
C SER A 71 -28.99 -16.33 9.29
N GLU A 72 -28.83 -17.65 9.41
CA GLU A 72 -29.63 -18.41 10.36
C GLU A 72 -29.39 -17.84 11.76
N SER A 73 -30.48 -17.63 12.49
CA SER A 73 -30.43 -17.18 13.88
C SER A 73 -31.08 -18.24 14.74
N ARG A 74 -30.33 -18.73 15.72
CA ARG A 74 -30.80 -19.71 16.70
C ARG A 74 -30.94 -19.02 18.07
N ASP A 75 -31.93 -19.44 18.85
CA ASP A 75 -32.03 -19.03 20.24
C ASP A 75 -30.99 -19.76 21.13
N VAL A 76 -30.98 -19.46 22.43
CA VAL A 76 -30.07 -20.06 23.42
C VAL A 76 -30.27 -21.59 23.53
N ARG A 77 -31.38 -22.12 23.01
CA ARG A 77 -31.75 -23.54 23.03
C ARG A 77 -31.59 -24.20 21.64
N GLY A 78 -30.99 -23.50 20.68
CA GLY A 78 -30.73 -24.02 19.33
C GLY A 78 -31.94 -24.02 18.38
N LYS A 79 -33.11 -23.50 18.78
CA LYS A 79 -34.29 -23.40 17.90
C LYS A 79 -34.15 -22.22 16.94
N ARG A 80 -34.63 -22.38 15.71
CA ARG A 80 -34.70 -21.30 14.72
C ARG A 80 -35.64 -20.20 15.24
N VAL A 81 -35.17 -18.95 15.20
CA VAL A 81 -35.97 -17.77 15.56
C VAL A 81 -36.30 -17.00 14.29
N ASP A 82 -37.59 -16.75 14.07
CA ASP A 82 -38.06 -15.88 12.99
C ASP A 82 -37.71 -14.43 13.28
N ARG A 83 -36.50 -14.03 12.86
CA ARG A 83 -36.09 -12.63 12.89
C ARG A 83 -36.82 -11.84 11.81
N VAL A 84 -36.99 -10.55 12.07
CA VAL A 84 -37.49 -9.58 11.10
C VAL A 84 -36.33 -8.67 10.72
N ILE A 85 -36.17 -8.41 9.43
CA ILE A 85 -35.28 -7.38 8.92
C ILE A 85 -36.02 -6.05 9.07
N SER A 86 -35.55 -5.20 9.97
CA SER A 86 -36.10 -3.86 10.18
C SER A 86 -35.24 -2.83 9.47
N ILE A 87 -35.79 -2.21 8.43
CA ILE A 87 -35.15 -1.12 7.70
C ILE A 87 -35.76 0.19 8.20
N ALA A 88 -34.99 0.92 9.02
CA ALA A 88 -35.43 2.14 9.68
C ALA A 88 -34.93 3.41 8.97
N GLY A 89 -35.60 4.54 9.22
CA GLY A 89 -35.25 5.85 8.67
C GLY A 89 -35.94 6.18 7.34
N LEU A 90 -37.07 5.54 7.07
CA LEU A 90 -37.88 5.76 5.87
C LEU A 90 -38.86 6.93 6.08
N LYS A 91 -39.46 7.44 4.99
CA LYS A 91 -40.62 8.34 5.08
C LYS A 91 -41.87 7.51 5.34
N GLU A 92 -42.90 8.13 5.89
CA GLU A 92 -44.20 7.47 6.04
C GLU A 92 -44.82 7.16 4.68
N GLY A 93 -45.26 5.92 4.48
CA GLY A 93 -46.10 5.53 3.36
C GLY A 93 -45.99 4.05 3.01
N LEU A 94 -46.62 3.70 1.90
CA LEU A 94 -46.60 2.36 1.34
C LEU A 94 -45.36 2.18 0.45
N TYR A 95 -44.61 1.12 0.69
CA TYR A 95 -43.45 0.74 -0.13
C TYR A 95 -43.72 -0.59 -0.85
N ASP A 96 -43.45 -0.61 -2.14
CA ASP A 96 -43.25 -1.82 -2.91
C ASP A 96 -41.84 -2.35 -2.60
N VAL A 97 -41.79 -3.51 -1.95
CA VAL A 97 -40.57 -4.21 -1.57
C VAL A 97 -40.27 -5.25 -2.64
N GLU A 98 -39.08 -5.18 -3.19
CA GLU A 98 -38.57 -6.15 -4.15
C GLU A 98 -37.25 -6.75 -3.64
N ILE A 99 -37.19 -8.07 -3.54
CA ILE A 99 -36.03 -8.80 -3.04
C ILE A 99 -35.51 -9.69 -4.15
N ARG A 100 -34.23 -9.51 -4.50
CA ARG A 100 -33.56 -10.29 -5.55
C ARG A 100 -32.29 -10.94 -5.00
N PRO A 101 -31.99 -12.19 -5.38
CA PRO A 101 -30.70 -12.81 -5.09
C PRO A 101 -29.57 -11.98 -5.67
N TYR A 102 -28.49 -11.79 -4.92
CA TYR A 102 -27.38 -10.92 -5.31
C TYR A 102 -26.06 -11.70 -5.27
N SER A 103 -25.46 -11.87 -6.43
CA SER A 103 -24.22 -12.64 -6.60
C SER A 103 -22.98 -11.75 -6.63
N LEU A 104 -21.83 -12.39 -6.59
CA LEU A 104 -20.53 -11.76 -6.81
C LEU A 104 -20.43 -11.12 -8.21
N ASN A 105 -20.98 -11.77 -9.23
CA ASN A 105 -21.02 -11.23 -10.59
C ASN A 105 -21.90 -9.98 -10.67
N ASP A 106 -23.02 -9.97 -9.96
CA ASP A 106 -23.90 -8.79 -9.85
C ASP A 106 -23.15 -7.63 -9.18
N PHE A 107 -22.43 -7.93 -8.10
CA PHE A 107 -21.56 -6.94 -7.44
C PHE A 107 -20.52 -6.36 -8.38
N ILE A 108 -19.77 -7.18 -9.11
CA ILE A 108 -18.70 -6.72 -10.01
C ILE A 108 -19.28 -5.86 -11.14
N LYS A 109 -20.37 -6.30 -11.77
CA LYS A 109 -21.04 -5.54 -12.83
C LYS A 109 -21.52 -4.18 -12.32
N GLU A 110 -22.25 -4.16 -11.21
CA GLU A 110 -22.81 -2.94 -10.63
C GLU A 110 -21.70 -2.00 -10.11
N PHE A 111 -20.69 -2.53 -9.43
CA PHE A 111 -19.55 -1.74 -8.96
C PHE A 111 -18.82 -1.04 -10.11
N ASN A 112 -18.50 -1.78 -11.17
CA ASN A 112 -17.79 -1.25 -12.34
C ASN A 112 -18.61 -0.20 -13.09
N GLN A 113 -19.94 -0.30 -13.09
CA GLN A 113 -20.81 0.73 -13.65
C GLN A 113 -20.77 2.01 -12.81
N LEU A 114 -20.91 1.86 -11.48
CA LEU A 114 -20.99 3.00 -10.55
C LEU A 114 -19.65 3.72 -10.34
N ILE A 115 -18.51 3.03 -10.47
CA ILE A 115 -17.19 3.60 -10.16
C ILE A 115 -16.61 4.46 -11.30
N LYS A 116 -17.10 4.30 -12.54
CA LYS A 116 -16.57 4.92 -13.77
C LYS A 116 -16.39 6.44 -13.71
N GLY A 117 -17.21 7.14 -12.94
CA GLY A 117 -17.18 8.61 -12.84
C GLY A 117 -16.51 9.17 -11.58
N LYS A 118 -15.94 8.33 -10.71
CA LYS A 118 -15.49 8.77 -9.37
C LYS A 118 -14.00 9.14 -9.30
N TYR A 119 -13.21 8.61 -10.23
CA TYR A 119 -11.78 8.83 -10.31
C TYR A 119 -11.45 9.25 -11.75
N ASP A 120 -10.46 10.11 -11.94
CA ASP A 120 -9.98 10.55 -13.26
C ASP A 120 -9.14 9.44 -13.95
N ARG A 121 -9.57 8.17 -13.81
CA ARG A 121 -8.81 6.95 -14.12
C ARG A 121 -9.76 5.82 -14.48
N ILE A 122 -9.30 4.90 -15.31
CA ILE A 122 -10.03 3.69 -15.65
C ILE A 122 -9.84 2.69 -14.50
N ILE A 123 -10.88 2.50 -13.70
CA ILE A 123 -10.89 1.50 -12.62
C ILE A 123 -11.87 0.40 -12.96
N LYS A 124 -11.40 -0.84 -12.90
CA LYS A 124 -12.22 -2.03 -13.11
C LYS A 124 -11.86 -3.11 -12.09
N LEU A 125 -12.89 -3.73 -11.53
CA LEU A 125 -12.78 -4.91 -10.69
C LEU A 125 -13.22 -6.13 -11.50
N GLU A 126 -12.53 -7.26 -11.37
CA GLU A 126 -12.94 -8.51 -12.01
C GLU A 126 -12.43 -9.72 -11.23
N ILE A 127 -12.93 -10.90 -11.58
CA ILE A 127 -12.48 -12.17 -11.02
C ILE A 127 -11.97 -13.08 -12.14
N ARG A 128 -10.80 -13.66 -11.92
CA ARG A 128 -10.15 -14.59 -12.84
C ARG A 128 -9.47 -15.70 -12.02
N ASN A 129 -9.84 -16.95 -12.26
CA ASN A 129 -9.29 -18.12 -11.55
C ASN A 129 -9.31 -17.93 -10.02
N ASP A 130 -10.48 -17.56 -9.46
CA ASP A 130 -10.70 -17.25 -8.04
C ASP A 130 -9.85 -16.10 -7.46
N ASN A 131 -9.10 -15.37 -8.28
CA ASN A 131 -8.41 -14.15 -7.86
C ASN A 131 -9.28 -12.93 -8.12
N LEU A 132 -9.34 -12.03 -7.14
CA LEU A 132 -9.86 -10.69 -7.33
C LEU A 132 -8.77 -9.83 -7.98
N ILE A 133 -9.09 -9.23 -9.12
CA ILE A 133 -8.19 -8.36 -9.87
C ILE A 133 -8.76 -6.94 -9.82
N LEU A 134 -7.96 -6.02 -9.31
CA LEU A 134 -8.14 -4.58 -9.45
C LEU A 134 -7.29 -4.11 -10.63
N ASN A 135 -7.92 -3.62 -11.68
CA ASN A 135 -7.26 -2.94 -12.79
C ASN A 135 -7.39 -1.42 -12.60
N VAL A 136 -6.27 -0.70 -12.67
CA VAL A 136 -6.20 0.77 -12.62
C VAL A 136 -5.35 1.26 -13.78
N ASP A 137 -5.95 1.95 -14.75
CA ASP A 137 -5.30 2.45 -15.98
C ASP A 137 -4.48 1.37 -16.72
N GLY A 138 -4.99 0.13 -16.79
CA GLY A 138 -4.32 -0.99 -17.46
C GLY A 138 -3.40 -1.81 -16.54
N TYR A 139 -3.12 -1.34 -15.32
CA TYR A 139 -2.29 -2.05 -14.36
C TYR A 139 -3.10 -3.01 -13.49
N GLU A 140 -2.77 -4.29 -13.54
CA GLU A 140 -3.42 -5.34 -12.75
C GLU A 140 -2.75 -5.54 -11.38
N TYR A 141 -3.59 -5.58 -10.34
CA TYR A 141 -3.25 -5.95 -8.97
C TYR A 141 -4.18 -7.08 -8.54
N SER A 142 -3.63 -8.26 -8.24
CA SER A 142 -4.41 -9.47 -7.95
C SER A 142 -4.25 -9.94 -6.50
N THR A 143 -5.29 -10.55 -5.94
CA THR A 143 -5.20 -11.29 -4.68
C THR A 143 -6.16 -12.46 -4.62
N TYR A 144 -5.76 -13.52 -3.91
CA TYR A 144 -6.60 -14.66 -3.53
C TYR A 144 -7.24 -14.47 -2.15
N ASP A 145 -6.74 -13.54 -1.33
CA ASP A 145 -7.29 -13.24 0.00
C ASP A 145 -8.36 -12.15 -0.14
N TRP A 146 -9.57 -12.58 -0.49
CA TRP A 146 -10.73 -11.71 -0.58
C TRP A 146 -11.99 -12.42 -0.11
N ARG A 147 -12.97 -11.63 0.32
CA ARG A 147 -14.31 -12.13 0.64
C ARG A 147 -15.36 -11.06 0.41
N MET A 148 -16.53 -11.46 -0.05
CA MET A 148 -17.73 -10.62 -0.03
C MET A 148 -18.26 -10.59 1.40
N ASP A 149 -18.64 -9.41 1.89
CA ASP A 149 -19.12 -9.22 3.26
C ASP A 149 -20.18 -8.12 3.34
N LYS A 150 -21.04 -8.19 4.36
CA LYS A 150 -21.99 -7.12 4.66
C LYS A 150 -21.25 -5.97 5.33
N VAL A 151 -21.41 -4.76 4.80
CA VAL A 151 -20.79 -3.55 5.33
C VAL A 151 -21.83 -2.72 6.09
N PHE A 152 -21.41 -1.95 7.10
CA PHE A 152 -22.29 -1.10 7.90
C PHE A 152 -23.20 -0.19 7.04
N GLY A 153 -24.45 -0.01 7.48
CA GLY A 153 -25.40 0.94 6.89
C GLY A 153 -26.15 0.44 5.66
N GLY A 154 -26.37 -0.87 5.55
CA GLY A 154 -27.11 -1.48 4.44
C GLY A 154 -26.29 -1.68 3.17
N ALA A 155 -24.97 -1.61 3.28
CA ALA A 155 -24.05 -1.73 2.17
C ALA A 155 -23.53 -3.15 2.02
N ILE A 156 -22.99 -3.45 0.84
CA ILE A 156 -22.25 -4.68 0.56
C ILE A 156 -20.87 -4.32 0.04
N GLY A 157 -19.89 -5.19 0.27
CA GLY A 157 -18.57 -4.95 -0.25
C GLY A 157 -17.73 -6.21 -0.38
N ILE A 158 -16.67 -6.10 -1.17
CA ILE A 158 -15.59 -7.08 -1.22
C ILE A 158 -14.44 -6.50 -0.40
N VAL A 159 -14.01 -7.25 0.61
CA VAL A 159 -12.82 -6.94 1.39
C VAL A 159 -11.68 -7.80 0.85
N ALA A 160 -10.62 -7.16 0.38
CA ALA A 160 -9.49 -7.82 -0.26
C ALA A 160 -8.18 -7.38 0.38
N SER A 161 -7.36 -8.34 0.77
CA SER A 161 -6.01 -8.10 1.26
C SER A 161 -5.04 -8.26 0.09
N TYR A 162 -4.38 -7.19 -0.31
CA TYR A 162 -3.30 -7.29 -1.28
C TYR A 162 -2.00 -7.47 -0.53
N LYS A 163 -1.11 -8.32 -1.02
CA LYS A 163 0.19 -8.51 -0.38
C LYS A 163 1.14 -7.37 -0.79
N ILE A 164 1.86 -6.84 0.19
CA ILE A 164 3.12 -6.13 0.02
C ILE A 164 4.12 -6.81 0.95
N GLU A 165 4.91 -7.76 0.47
CA GLU A 165 5.86 -8.47 1.35
C GLU A 165 5.17 -8.98 2.66
N ALA A 166 5.54 -8.48 3.85
CA ALA A 166 4.89 -8.82 5.15
C ALA A 166 3.78 -7.85 5.61
N PHE A 167 3.37 -6.88 4.77
CA PHE A 167 2.26 -5.97 5.03
C PHE A 167 1.10 -6.24 4.06
N ASN A 168 -0.11 -6.39 4.59
CA ASN A 168 -1.30 -6.64 3.77
C ASN A 168 -2.24 -5.43 3.83
N PRO A 169 -2.09 -4.41 2.95
CA PRO A 169 -3.11 -3.40 2.79
C PRO A 169 -4.43 -4.07 2.42
N ARG A 170 -5.50 -3.70 3.13
CA ARG A 170 -6.84 -4.22 2.87
C ARG A 170 -7.68 -3.13 2.21
N LEU A 171 -8.20 -3.42 1.03
CA LEU A 171 -9.16 -2.58 0.34
C LEU A 171 -10.57 -3.10 0.58
N ILE A 172 -11.52 -2.18 0.76
CA ILE A 172 -12.95 -2.47 0.67
C ILE A 172 -13.46 -1.81 -0.61
N PHE A 173 -13.96 -2.63 -1.52
CA PHE A 173 -14.81 -2.19 -2.63
C PHE A 173 -16.24 -2.24 -2.12
N LYS A 174 -16.96 -1.11 -2.10
CA LYS A 174 -18.26 -1.03 -1.44
C LYS A 174 -19.30 -0.43 -2.37
N ILE A 175 -20.52 -0.98 -2.33
CA ILE A 175 -21.72 -0.40 -2.93
C ILE A 175 -22.71 -0.08 -1.81
N ARG A 176 -23.32 1.11 -1.88
CA ARG A 176 -24.40 1.53 -0.98
C ARG A 176 -25.37 2.43 -1.75
N GLY A 177 -26.63 2.00 -1.88
CA GLY A 177 -27.55 2.76 -2.72
C GLY A 177 -27.06 2.72 -4.17
N ASP A 178 -27.08 3.88 -4.80
CA ASP A 178 -26.56 4.10 -6.15
C ASP A 178 -25.12 4.66 -6.13
N GLU A 179 -24.37 4.44 -5.05
CA GLU A 179 -22.99 4.90 -4.90
C GLU A 179 -22.02 3.72 -4.72
N ALA A 180 -20.84 3.82 -5.35
CA ALA A 180 -19.71 2.94 -5.11
C ALA A 180 -18.49 3.70 -4.58
N ASP A 181 -17.70 3.09 -3.70
CA ASP A 181 -16.42 3.63 -3.24
C ASP A 181 -15.37 2.57 -2.92
N ILE A 182 -14.10 2.97 -3.00
CA ILE A 182 -12.95 2.16 -2.56
C ILE A 182 -12.39 2.79 -1.29
N ARG A 183 -12.19 1.97 -0.26
CA ARG A 183 -11.64 2.41 1.03
C ARG A 183 -10.45 1.58 1.45
N LEU A 184 -9.52 2.22 2.17
CA LEU A 184 -8.38 1.55 2.78
C LEU A 184 -8.66 1.21 4.24
N LEU A 185 -8.51 -0.06 4.61
CA LEU A 185 -8.41 -0.50 5.99
C LEU A 185 -6.92 -0.56 6.39
N GLU A 186 -6.44 0.38 7.21
CA GLU A 186 -5.08 0.28 7.76
C GLU A 186 -4.99 -0.86 8.78
N TYR A 187 -3.80 -1.48 8.85
CA TYR A 187 -3.40 -2.34 9.95
C TYR A 187 -2.71 -1.53 11.07
N PRO A 188 -2.94 -1.82 12.37
CA PRO A 188 -3.82 -2.87 12.88
C PRO A 188 -5.31 -2.52 12.74
N PRO A 189 -6.18 -3.52 12.51
CA PRO A 189 -7.61 -3.34 12.20
C PRO A 189 -8.45 -2.73 13.34
N GLU A 190 -7.86 -2.45 14.49
CA GLU A 190 -8.54 -2.14 15.75
C GLU A 190 -9.29 -0.79 15.76
N LYS A 191 -9.07 0.11 14.79
CA LYS A 191 -9.58 1.50 14.91
C LYS A 191 -10.71 1.89 13.95
N SER A 192 -10.99 1.16 12.87
CA SER A 192 -12.07 1.55 11.96
C SER A 192 -12.56 0.40 11.08
N THR A 193 -13.77 -0.08 11.38
CA THR A 193 -14.54 -0.95 10.47
C THR A 193 -15.04 -0.21 9.22
N LYS A 194 -14.96 1.13 9.21
CA LYS A 194 -15.48 1.99 8.12
C LYS A 194 -14.46 2.24 7.00
N GLY A 195 -13.18 1.95 7.22
CA GLY A 195 -12.08 2.29 6.31
C GLY A 195 -11.85 3.80 6.15
N TYR A 196 -10.70 4.15 5.59
CA TYR A 196 -10.31 5.51 5.23
C TYR A 196 -10.67 5.81 3.78
N ARG A 197 -11.11 7.06 3.52
CA ARG A 197 -11.44 7.50 2.17
C ARG A 197 -10.17 7.63 1.34
N ILE A 198 -10.15 6.93 0.20
CA ILE A 198 -9.12 7.09 -0.82
C ILE A 198 -9.37 8.40 -1.57
N LEU A 199 -8.31 9.17 -1.74
CA LEU A 199 -8.28 10.43 -2.49
C LEU A 199 -7.78 10.23 -3.91
N ASP A 200 -6.80 9.35 -4.11
CA ASP A 200 -6.20 9.07 -5.43
C ASP A 200 -5.53 7.68 -5.46
N LEU A 201 -5.41 7.13 -6.67
CA LEU A 201 -4.84 5.82 -6.99
C LEU A 201 -3.87 5.95 -8.16
N GLU A 202 -2.57 6.12 -7.90
CA GLU A 202 -1.53 6.30 -8.92
C GLU A 202 -0.87 4.94 -9.26
N PRO A 203 -1.21 4.27 -10.38
CA PRO A 203 -0.58 3.01 -10.77
C PRO A 203 0.79 3.25 -11.39
N SER A 204 1.57 2.17 -11.48
CA SER A 204 2.89 2.13 -12.10
C SER A 204 3.30 0.67 -12.36
N ASP A 205 4.43 0.50 -13.04
CA ASP A 205 5.02 -0.80 -13.28
C ASP A 205 5.37 -1.57 -11.99
N ILE A 206 5.69 -0.87 -10.90
CA ILE A 206 6.13 -1.50 -9.64
C ILE A 206 5.01 -1.63 -8.60
N ALA A 207 4.16 -0.62 -8.45
CA ALA A 207 3.13 -0.60 -7.41
C ALA A 207 1.93 0.30 -7.74
N LEU A 208 0.83 0.15 -7.00
CA LEU A 208 -0.27 1.09 -6.90
C LEU A 208 -0.01 2.00 -5.70
N LYS A 209 0.09 3.30 -5.91
CA LYS A 209 0.17 4.26 -4.81
C LYS A 209 -1.23 4.74 -4.43
N ILE A 210 -1.57 4.53 -3.17
CA ILE A 210 -2.87 4.85 -2.61
C ILE A 210 -2.73 6.06 -1.70
N LYS A 211 -3.31 7.19 -2.10
CA LYS A 211 -3.41 8.40 -1.29
C LYS A 211 -4.74 8.41 -0.56
N TYR A 212 -4.76 8.59 0.75
CA TYR A 212 -5.98 8.51 1.55
C TYR A 212 -5.99 9.51 2.71
N ILE A 213 -7.19 9.84 3.20
CA ILE A 213 -7.38 10.73 4.35
C ILE A 213 -7.77 9.94 5.60
N THR A 214 -7.00 10.13 6.67
CA THR A 214 -7.25 9.51 7.98
C THR A 214 -8.36 10.24 8.75
N GLY A 215 -8.88 9.63 9.82
CA GLY A 215 -9.91 10.22 10.69
C GLY A 215 -9.53 11.59 11.26
N ASN A 216 -8.22 11.85 11.44
CA ASN A 216 -7.69 13.14 11.90
C ASN A 216 -7.43 14.12 10.74
N LYS A 217 -8.08 13.94 9.59
CA LYS A 217 -7.93 14.73 8.36
C LYS A 217 -6.50 14.79 7.80
N ARG A 218 -5.59 13.91 8.22
CA ARG A 218 -4.22 13.85 7.69
C ARG A 218 -4.18 12.99 6.43
N ILE A 219 -3.53 13.52 5.39
CA ILE A 219 -3.26 12.79 4.15
C ILE A 219 -2.08 11.84 4.39
N ARG A 220 -2.27 10.58 4.01
CA ARG A 220 -1.24 9.53 4.02
C ARG A 220 -1.16 8.83 2.68
N ARG A 221 -0.09 8.07 2.51
CA ARG A 221 0.18 7.25 1.35
C ARG A 221 0.52 5.84 1.80
N THR A 222 0.02 4.86 1.08
CA THR A 222 0.42 3.46 1.16
C THR A 222 0.51 2.91 -0.26
N TYR A 223 0.98 1.68 -0.40
CA TYR A 223 1.25 1.08 -1.70
C TYR A 223 0.55 -0.28 -1.82
N ILE A 224 0.45 -0.84 -3.03
CA ILE A 224 0.18 -2.26 -3.28
C ILE A 224 1.19 -2.69 -4.35
N THR A 225 2.01 -3.69 -4.08
CA THR A 225 3.10 -4.06 -5.00
C THR A 225 2.58 -5.01 -6.08
N ARG A 226 3.10 -4.89 -7.32
CA ARG A 226 2.80 -5.86 -8.39
C ARG A 226 3.69 -7.10 -8.30
N THR A 227 4.87 -6.96 -7.72
CA THR A 227 5.82 -8.04 -7.47
C THR A 227 5.67 -8.58 -6.05
N SER A 228 5.97 -9.87 -5.88
CA SER A 228 5.95 -10.55 -4.58
C SER A 228 7.02 -10.03 -3.61
N SER A 229 8.11 -9.45 -4.14
CA SER A 229 9.18 -8.83 -3.39
C SER A 229 9.70 -7.61 -4.15
N ILE A 230 9.61 -6.42 -3.53
CA ILE A 230 10.20 -5.22 -4.12
C ILE A 230 11.70 -5.20 -3.88
N ILE A 231 12.20 -5.83 -2.83
CA ILE A 231 13.65 -5.98 -2.56
C ILE A 231 14.37 -6.74 -3.69
N SER A 232 13.72 -7.70 -4.34
CA SER A 232 14.31 -8.39 -5.50
C SER A 232 14.24 -7.57 -6.79
N THR A 233 13.48 -6.47 -6.80
CA THR A 233 13.43 -5.57 -7.95
C THR A 233 14.70 -4.71 -7.91
N LYS A 234 15.52 -4.77 -8.97
CA LYS A 234 16.76 -3.97 -9.03
C LYS A 234 16.42 -2.49 -8.84
N ILE A 235 17.09 -1.85 -7.88
CA ILE A 235 16.94 -0.41 -7.63
C ILE A 235 17.77 0.32 -8.69
N GLU A 236 17.14 0.70 -9.80
CA GLU A 236 17.80 1.38 -10.91
C GLU A 236 17.86 2.90 -10.71
N ILE A 237 18.81 3.33 -9.87
CA ILE A 237 19.20 4.74 -9.78
C ILE A 237 20.55 4.88 -10.47
N THR A 238 20.57 5.67 -11.54
CA THR A 238 21.74 5.87 -12.41
C THR A 238 22.24 7.31 -12.28
N GLN A 239 23.39 7.58 -12.88
CA GLN A 239 23.84 8.97 -12.98
C GLN A 239 22.86 9.82 -13.81
N ASP A 240 22.24 9.29 -14.84
CA ASP A 240 21.42 10.11 -15.74
C ASP A 240 20.11 10.57 -15.07
N ASN A 241 19.52 9.71 -14.24
CA ASN A 241 18.29 10.04 -13.50
C ASN A 241 18.52 10.81 -12.18
N LEU A 242 19.76 10.92 -11.69
CA LEU A 242 20.07 11.64 -10.44
C LEU A 242 20.61 13.06 -10.70
N LYS A 243 19.81 14.12 -10.63
CA LYS A 243 20.27 15.50 -10.79
C LYS A 243 20.81 16.06 -9.48
N VAL A 244 22.10 16.45 -9.44
CA VAL A 244 22.77 16.87 -8.20
C VAL A 244 23.31 18.29 -8.33
N ARG A 245 23.01 19.14 -7.34
CA ARG A 245 23.54 20.50 -7.23
C ARG A 245 24.15 20.72 -5.85
N LYS A 246 25.37 21.26 -5.79
CA LYS A 246 25.99 21.66 -4.52
C LYS A 246 25.15 22.79 -3.91
N TYR A 247 24.73 22.62 -2.66
CA TYR A 247 23.81 23.56 -2.00
C TYR A 247 24.45 24.29 -0.82
N ARG A 248 25.25 23.60 -0.01
CA ARG A 248 25.89 24.22 1.16
C ARG A 248 27.12 23.44 1.58
N ARG A 249 28.18 24.12 2.02
CA ARG A 249 29.29 23.48 2.75
C ARG A 249 28.96 23.51 4.24
N TYR A 250 28.86 22.34 4.88
CA TYR A 250 28.91 22.26 6.34
C TYR A 250 30.38 22.33 6.77
N PRO A 251 30.70 22.85 7.96
CA PRO A 251 32.09 22.97 8.42
C PRO A 251 32.90 21.66 8.36
N ALA A 252 32.21 20.51 8.40
CA ALA A 252 32.84 19.18 8.39
C ALA A 252 32.66 18.38 7.08
N PHE A 253 31.69 18.71 6.22
CA PHE A 253 31.37 17.95 5.00
C PHE A 253 30.58 18.80 3.99
N ASP A 254 30.61 18.44 2.71
CA ASP A 254 29.79 19.09 1.69
C ASP A 254 28.35 18.56 1.70
N ALA A 255 27.38 19.44 1.46
CA ALA A 255 25.98 19.07 1.25
C ALA A 255 25.54 19.39 -0.18
N TYR A 256 24.93 18.40 -0.80
CA TYR A 256 24.38 18.45 -2.14
C TYR A 256 22.87 18.21 -2.06
N ILE A 257 22.10 19.00 -2.81
CA ILE A 257 20.71 18.66 -3.09
C ILE A 257 20.72 17.70 -4.26
N TYR A 258 19.95 16.62 -4.15
CA TYR A 258 19.67 15.74 -5.28
C TYR A 258 18.18 15.67 -5.56
N ASN A 259 17.86 15.66 -6.84
CA ASN A 259 16.53 15.41 -7.36
C ASN A 259 16.61 14.18 -8.26
N LEU A 260 15.56 13.39 -8.26
CA LEU A 260 15.39 12.29 -9.19
C LEU A 260 14.43 12.70 -10.30
N ASP A 261 14.50 12.03 -11.45
CA ASP A 261 13.38 12.06 -12.39
C ASP A 261 12.12 11.44 -11.76
N LYS A 262 11.00 11.49 -12.49
CA LYS A 262 9.70 11.08 -11.96
C LYS A 262 9.68 9.60 -11.57
N ASP A 263 10.28 8.74 -12.38
CA ASP A 263 10.20 7.28 -12.21
C ASP A 263 11.12 6.80 -11.08
N ALA A 264 12.35 7.29 -11.02
CA ALA A 264 13.24 7.01 -9.91
C ALA A 264 12.71 7.62 -8.60
N ALA A 265 12.16 8.84 -8.62
CA ALA A 265 11.54 9.44 -7.44
C ALA A 265 10.37 8.59 -6.91
N TYR A 266 9.56 8.05 -7.82
CA TYR A 266 8.45 7.17 -7.47
C TYR A 266 8.95 5.86 -6.83
N MET A 267 9.99 5.24 -7.39
CA MET A 267 10.62 4.04 -6.81
C MET A 267 11.21 4.29 -5.42
N VAL A 268 11.92 5.40 -5.23
CA VAL A 268 12.46 5.79 -3.93
C VAL A 268 11.33 6.02 -2.92
N ASP A 269 10.22 6.66 -3.33
CA ASP A 269 9.08 6.86 -2.44
C ASP A 269 8.45 5.53 -2.01
N ILE A 270 8.24 4.57 -2.93
CA ILE A 270 7.72 3.23 -2.59
C ILE A 270 8.63 2.54 -1.56
N LEU A 271 9.90 2.35 -1.91
CA LEU A 271 10.87 1.63 -1.08
C LEU A 271 11.01 2.26 0.30
N TRP A 272 11.02 3.59 0.34
CA TRP A 272 11.09 4.34 1.59
C TRP A 272 9.86 4.11 2.49
N ASN A 273 8.66 4.14 1.93
CA ASN A 273 7.44 3.92 2.70
C ASN A 273 7.31 2.46 3.15
N ILE A 274 7.67 1.50 2.29
CA ILE A 274 7.75 0.08 2.65
C ILE A 274 8.74 -0.11 3.80
N ALA A 275 9.98 0.39 3.68
CA ALA A 275 10.96 0.30 4.75
C ALA A 275 10.41 0.85 6.08
N ASN A 276 9.74 2.00 6.05
CA ASN A 276 9.20 2.60 7.27
C ASN A 276 8.04 1.82 7.90
N SER A 277 7.27 1.04 7.13
CA SER A 277 6.26 0.14 7.68
C SER A 277 6.87 -0.97 8.56
N TYR A 278 8.10 -1.40 8.26
CA TYR A 278 8.83 -2.41 9.04
C TYR A 278 9.52 -1.89 10.30
N LYS A 279 9.68 -0.57 10.44
CA LYS A 279 10.51 0.04 11.49
C LYS A 279 10.22 -0.46 12.91
N ARG A 280 8.96 -0.83 13.20
CA ARG A 280 8.52 -1.33 14.52
C ARG A 280 8.35 -2.85 14.61
N ARG A 281 8.36 -3.57 13.49
CA ARG A 281 8.02 -5.01 13.43
C ARG A 281 9.21 -5.87 13.09
N GLU A 282 10.00 -5.43 12.12
CA GLU A 282 11.12 -6.17 11.57
C GLU A 282 12.26 -5.20 11.24
N ILE A 283 13.03 -4.84 12.27
CA ILE A 283 14.09 -3.83 12.17
C ILE A 283 15.16 -4.25 11.15
N THR A 284 15.41 -5.56 11.00
CA THR A 284 16.35 -6.11 10.02
C THR A 284 15.95 -5.75 8.59
N LEU A 285 14.69 -6.00 8.22
CA LEU A 285 14.17 -5.69 6.88
C LEU A 285 14.08 -4.18 6.63
N HIS A 286 13.66 -3.41 7.64
CA HIS A 286 13.71 -1.94 7.62
C HIS A 286 15.11 -1.42 7.26
N ASN A 287 16.14 -1.95 7.93
CA ASN A 287 17.52 -1.53 7.73
C ASN A 287 18.08 -2.01 6.39
N LYS A 288 17.71 -3.22 5.93
CA LYS A 288 18.13 -3.77 4.64
C LYS A 288 17.67 -2.89 3.48
N ILE A 289 16.37 -2.63 3.37
CA ILE A 289 15.80 -1.80 2.29
C ILE A 289 16.44 -0.41 2.27
N LYS A 290 16.58 0.23 3.45
CA LYS A 290 17.23 1.54 3.56
C LYS A 290 18.70 1.53 3.17
N SER A 291 19.41 0.45 3.48
CA SER A 291 20.83 0.31 3.11
C SER A 291 20.99 0.17 1.61
N GLU A 292 20.23 -0.72 0.97
CA GLU A 292 20.27 -0.94 -0.48
C GLU A 292 19.88 0.32 -1.26
N LEU A 293 18.80 0.98 -0.84
CA LEU A 293 18.36 2.25 -1.43
C LEU A 293 19.40 3.36 -1.26
N GLY A 294 20.01 3.47 -0.08
CA GLY A 294 21.09 4.43 0.17
C GLY A 294 22.31 4.16 -0.72
N VAL A 295 22.71 2.89 -0.86
CA VAL A 295 23.85 2.45 -1.69
C VAL A 295 23.60 2.74 -3.17
N ALA A 296 22.40 2.47 -3.69
CA ALA A 296 22.05 2.78 -5.08
C ALA A 296 22.19 4.29 -5.38
N ILE A 297 21.65 5.15 -4.52
CA ILE A 297 21.78 6.62 -4.66
C ILE A 297 23.25 7.05 -4.56
N ALA A 298 24.00 6.50 -3.60
CA ALA A 298 25.41 6.81 -3.40
C ALA A 298 26.27 6.40 -4.61
N LYS A 299 26.03 5.21 -5.17
CA LYS A 299 26.71 4.70 -6.36
C LYS A 299 26.47 5.63 -7.55
N ALA A 300 25.21 5.97 -7.84
CA ALA A 300 24.86 6.93 -8.89
C ALA A 300 25.52 8.31 -8.71
N PHE A 301 25.55 8.83 -7.48
CA PHE A 301 26.22 10.10 -7.15
C PHE A 301 27.73 10.04 -7.40
N LEU A 302 28.38 8.97 -6.94
CA LEU A 302 29.82 8.79 -7.14
C LEU A 302 30.14 8.62 -8.62
N THR A 303 29.28 7.95 -9.40
CA THR A 303 29.50 7.77 -10.83
C THR A 303 29.66 9.10 -11.58
N LYS A 304 28.86 10.11 -11.21
CA LYS A 304 28.96 11.47 -11.79
C LYS A 304 30.30 12.14 -11.60
N LYS A 305 31.06 11.76 -10.58
CA LYS A 305 32.37 12.37 -10.32
C LYS A 305 33.46 11.89 -11.27
N LYS A 306 33.20 10.86 -12.11
CA LYS A 306 34.07 10.37 -13.20
C LYS A 306 35.56 10.22 -12.82
N ARG A 307 35.86 9.60 -11.68
CA ARG A 307 37.21 9.51 -11.10
C ARG A 307 37.73 8.10 -10.86
N PHE A 308 37.23 7.09 -11.55
CA PHE A 308 37.47 5.70 -11.15
C PHE A 308 37.33 4.68 -12.28
N LYS A 309 37.94 3.51 -12.09
CA LYS A 309 37.85 2.37 -13.00
C LYS A 309 36.58 1.55 -12.77
N ALA A 310 36.22 1.32 -11.50
CA ALA A 310 35.01 0.59 -11.11
C ALA A 310 34.48 1.05 -9.74
N ILE A 311 33.18 0.86 -9.51
CA ILE A 311 32.54 0.98 -8.20
C ILE A 311 31.91 -0.37 -7.85
N LEU A 312 32.44 -0.99 -6.80
CA LEU A 312 31.98 -2.28 -6.28
C LEU A 312 31.09 -2.04 -5.05
N ASP A 313 30.01 -2.80 -4.95
CA ASP A 313 29.19 -2.84 -3.74
C ASP A 313 29.59 -3.99 -2.83
N LYS A 314 29.02 -3.98 -1.62
CA LYS A 314 29.36 -4.93 -0.56
C LYS A 314 29.21 -6.39 -0.98
N GLU A 315 28.20 -6.74 -1.79
CA GLU A 315 27.98 -8.14 -2.19
C GLU A 315 29.03 -8.57 -3.22
N HIS A 316 29.31 -7.75 -4.23
CA HIS A 316 30.40 -8.03 -5.18
C HIS A 316 31.76 -8.17 -4.48
N ILE A 317 32.05 -7.32 -3.49
CA ILE A 317 33.31 -7.42 -2.75
C ILE A 317 33.40 -8.72 -1.94
N LYS A 318 32.28 -9.20 -1.36
CA LYS A 318 32.30 -10.48 -0.63
C LYS A 318 32.49 -11.67 -1.56
N GLU A 319 31.93 -11.61 -2.76
CA GLU A 319 32.06 -12.65 -3.78
C GLU A 319 33.50 -12.74 -4.30
N GLU A 320 34.11 -11.59 -4.61
CA GLU A 320 35.49 -11.52 -5.11
C GLU A 320 36.56 -11.67 -4.00
N TYR A 321 36.26 -11.25 -2.77
CA TYR A 321 37.20 -11.21 -1.66
C TYR A 321 36.63 -11.89 -0.41
N THR A 322 36.51 -13.22 -0.47
CA THR A 322 35.89 -14.07 0.56
C THR A 322 36.56 -13.97 1.94
N GLU A 323 37.83 -13.60 2.00
CA GLU A 323 38.59 -13.48 3.24
C GLU A 323 38.27 -12.21 4.06
N ILE A 324 37.62 -11.22 3.44
CA ILE A 324 37.32 -9.95 4.10
C ILE A 324 36.01 -10.05 4.89
N LYS A 325 36.11 -10.30 6.20
CA LYS A 325 34.95 -10.41 7.09
C LYS A 325 34.17 -9.10 7.27
N ARG A 326 34.82 -7.94 7.13
CA ARG A 326 34.23 -6.61 7.40
C ARG A 326 34.41 -5.66 6.23
N VAL A 327 33.43 -5.71 5.33
CA VAL A 327 33.44 -4.94 4.08
C VAL A 327 32.71 -3.59 4.25
N PRO A 328 33.25 -2.48 3.70
CA PRO A 328 32.51 -1.22 3.53
C PRO A 328 31.25 -1.38 2.65
N ASP A 329 30.42 -0.33 2.58
CA ASP A 329 29.17 -0.43 1.81
C ASP A 329 29.42 -0.28 0.31
N LEU A 330 30.42 0.52 -0.07
CA LEU A 330 30.90 0.73 -1.43
C LEU A 330 32.43 0.86 -1.42
N VAL A 331 33.07 0.40 -2.49
CA VAL A 331 34.49 0.64 -2.78
C VAL A 331 34.64 1.19 -4.17
N ILE A 332 35.51 2.19 -4.31
CA ILE A 332 35.99 2.65 -5.60
C ILE A 332 37.38 2.07 -5.84
N PHE A 333 37.55 1.37 -6.96
CA PHE A 333 38.85 0.90 -7.42
C PHE A 333 39.48 1.93 -8.35
N LEU A 334 40.66 2.41 -7.95
CA LEU A 334 41.45 3.37 -8.72
C LEU A 334 42.44 2.64 -9.64
N SER A 335 42.93 3.36 -10.65
CA SER A 335 43.84 2.80 -11.66
C SER A 335 45.20 2.37 -11.07
N ASP A 336 45.61 2.96 -9.96
CA ASP A 336 46.84 2.64 -9.22
C ASP A 336 46.68 1.44 -8.26
N ARG A 337 45.58 0.70 -8.39
CA ARG A 337 45.18 -0.42 -7.52
C ARG A 337 44.83 -0.03 -6.08
N SER A 338 44.81 1.26 -5.76
CA SER A 338 44.37 1.72 -4.45
C SER A 338 42.84 1.81 -4.36
N TRP A 339 42.34 1.70 -3.13
CA TRP A 339 40.91 1.68 -2.83
C TRP A 339 40.49 2.97 -2.15
N ILE A 340 39.29 3.45 -2.49
CA ILE A 340 38.54 4.40 -1.66
C ILE A 340 37.33 3.67 -1.05
N ALA A 341 37.31 3.55 0.28
CA ALA A 341 36.25 2.86 0.99
C ALA A 341 35.16 3.83 1.45
N TYR A 342 33.89 3.52 1.20
CA TYR A 342 32.75 4.36 1.59
C TYR A 342 31.84 3.70 2.60
N LYS A 343 31.37 4.49 3.56
CA LYS A 343 30.22 4.17 4.40
C LYS A 343 29.01 4.96 3.94
N VAL A 344 27.91 4.26 3.69
CA VAL A 344 26.64 4.83 3.26
C VAL A 344 25.63 4.72 4.39
N LYS A 345 24.92 5.81 4.67
CA LYS A 345 23.81 5.83 5.63
C LYS A 345 22.60 6.49 4.99
N MET A 346 21.41 5.94 5.27
CA MET A 346 20.16 6.56 4.85
C MET A 346 19.34 7.02 6.07
N ILE A 347 18.92 8.28 6.08
CA ILE A 347 18.16 8.91 7.17
C ILE A 347 16.90 9.61 6.66
N SER A 348 15.96 9.86 7.57
CA SER A 348 14.69 10.51 7.28
C SER A 348 14.65 11.99 7.65
N ASN A 349 15.59 12.41 8.49
CA ASN A 349 15.56 13.72 9.13
C ASN A 349 16.96 14.29 9.24
N ILE A 350 17.15 15.43 8.57
CA ILE A 350 18.39 16.18 8.50
C ILE A 350 18.91 16.58 9.90
N LYS A 351 18.04 16.69 10.92
CA LYS A 351 18.45 17.01 12.30
C LYS A 351 19.44 16.00 12.88
N HIS A 352 19.42 14.75 12.41
CA HIS A 352 20.32 13.70 12.88
C HIS A 352 21.62 13.61 12.07
N ILE A 353 21.83 14.49 11.09
CA ILE A 353 22.94 14.36 10.14
C ILE A 353 24.30 14.31 10.82
N ARG A 354 24.59 15.25 11.74
CA ARG A 354 25.91 15.33 12.42
C ARG A 354 26.21 14.06 13.20
N ARG A 355 25.22 13.55 13.95
CA ARG A 355 25.34 12.31 14.71
C ARG A 355 25.59 11.12 13.78
N THR A 356 24.76 10.95 12.75
CA THR A 356 24.89 9.84 11.79
C THR A 356 26.21 9.88 11.02
N PHE A 357 26.67 11.07 10.64
CA PHE A 357 27.94 11.26 9.96
C PHE A 357 29.11 10.83 10.86
N ASN A 358 29.13 11.29 12.13
CA ASN A 358 30.15 10.90 13.10
C ASN A 358 30.15 9.39 13.40
N GLU A 359 28.97 8.77 13.51
CA GLU A 359 28.86 7.31 13.66
C GLU A 359 29.40 6.58 12.42
N ALA A 360 29.14 7.09 11.21
CA ALA A 360 29.66 6.53 9.97
C ALA A 360 31.19 6.66 9.87
N VAL A 361 31.77 7.78 10.32
CA VAL A 361 33.23 7.98 10.42
C VAL A 361 33.88 6.92 11.31
N LYS A 362 33.29 6.65 12.48
CA LYS A 362 33.82 5.59 13.38
C LYS A 362 33.77 4.21 12.72
N GLN A 363 32.65 3.90 12.05
CA GLN A 363 32.47 2.60 11.39
C GLN A 363 33.42 2.42 10.20
N ILE A 364 33.57 3.43 9.34
CA ILE A 364 34.44 3.31 8.16
C ILE A 364 35.90 3.21 8.54
N ARG A 365 36.36 3.93 9.58
CA ARG A 365 37.73 3.81 10.08
C ARG A 365 38.05 2.40 10.56
N ASN A 366 37.11 1.77 11.25
CA ASN A 366 37.26 0.37 11.66
C ASN A 366 37.33 -0.55 10.44
N HIS A 367 36.46 -0.39 9.43
CA HIS A 367 36.52 -1.19 8.21
C HIS A 367 37.85 -0.99 7.45
N VAL A 368 38.32 0.25 7.31
CA VAL A 368 39.60 0.58 6.68
C VAL A 368 40.77 -0.06 7.42
N LYS A 369 40.74 -0.08 8.77
CA LYS A 369 41.74 -0.78 9.57
C LYS A 369 41.79 -2.27 9.20
N TYR A 370 40.65 -2.95 9.17
CA TYR A 370 40.59 -4.37 8.79
C TYR A 370 41.06 -4.62 7.35
N LEU A 371 40.65 -3.78 6.38
CA LEU A 371 41.10 -3.91 4.99
C LEU A 371 42.64 -3.82 4.89
N ARG A 372 43.24 -2.88 5.62
CA ARG A 372 44.71 -2.73 5.66
C ARG A 372 45.41 -3.91 6.34
N GLU A 373 44.84 -4.44 7.41
CA GLU A 373 45.33 -5.67 8.06
C GLU A 373 45.26 -6.88 7.10
N SER A 374 44.31 -6.89 6.18
CA SER A 374 44.19 -7.85 5.08
C SER A 374 45.06 -7.53 3.85
N GLY A 375 46.00 -6.58 3.95
CA GLY A 375 46.94 -6.24 2.88
C GLY A 375 46.39 -5.32 1.77
N ILE A 376 45.17 -4.79 1.92
CA ILE A 376 44.54 -3.94 0.91
C ILE A 376 44.96 -2.48 1.09
N LEU A 377 45.48 -1.89 0.02
CA LEU A 377 45.90 -0.49 0.00
C LEU A 377 44.69 0.45 -0.09
N VAL A 378 44.23 0.92 1.07
CA VAL A 378 43.24 1.99 1.16
C VAL A 378 43.97 3.30 1.44
N LEU A 379 43.76 4.34 0.62
CA LEU A 379 44.40 5.66 0.82
C LEU A 379 43.42 6.73 1.31
N THR A 380 42.13 6.57 0.97
CA THR A 380 41.08 7.53 1.26
C THR A 380 39.84 6.79 1.77
N TYR A 381 39.09 7.42 2.66
CA TYR A 381 37.77 6.95 3.04
C TYR A 381 36.73 8.04 2.85
N GLY A 382 35.51 7.63 2.52
CA GLY A 382 34.38 8.53 2.31
C GLY A 382 33.18 8.18 3.17
N ILE A 383 32.37 9.20 3.46
CA ILE A 383 31.10 9.08 4.13
C ILE A 383 30.04 9.72 3.24
N ILE A 384 28.98 8.96 2.96
CA ILE A 384 27.80 9.44 2.25
C ILE A 384 26.59 9.22 3.16
N VAL A 385 25.90 10.30 3.51
CA VAL A 385 24.62 10.22 4.19
C VAL A 385 23.53 10.76 3.28
N VAL A 386 22.60 9.89 2.91
CA VAL A 386 21.45 10.19 2.07
C VAL A 386 20.24 10.49 2.97
N SER A 387 19.66 11.67 2.83
CA SER A 387 18.39 12.03 3.47
C SER A 387 17.31 12.14 2.40
N TYR A 388 16.14 11.53 2.63
CA TYR A 388 14.99 11.64 1.71
C TYR A 388 13.75 12.15 2.45
N ASN A 389 13.08 13.15 1.85
CA ASN A 389 11.81 13.69 2.33
C ASN A 389 10.67 13.33 1.35
N PRO A 390 9.80 12.36 1.68
CA PRO A 390 8.70 11.91 0.80
C PRO A 390 7.60 12.97 0.61
N ARG A 391 7.59 14.07 1.37
CA ARG A 391 6.62 15.16 1.17
C ARG A 391 6.99 16.06 0.01
N GLU A 392 8.29 16.30 -0.16
CA GLU A 392 8.83 17.22 -1.16
C GLU A 392 9.39 16.47 -2.37
N SER A 393 9.48 15.12 -2.31
CA SER A 393 10.17 14.29 -3.30
C SER A 393 11.60 14.76 -3.58
N LYS A 394 12.24 15.33 -2.55
CA LYS A 394 13.60 15.86 -2.58
C LYS A 394 14.45 15.18 -1.54
N GLY A 395 15.73 15.08 -1.84
CA GLY A 395 16.70 14.57 -0.90
C GLY A 395 17.99 15.36 -0.87
N TYR A 396 18.78 15.06 0.16
CA TYR A 396 20.08 15.66 0.40
C TYR A 396 21.13 14.56 0.50
N ILE A 397 22.23 14.72 -0.23
CA ILE A 397 23.43 13.89 -0.10
C ILE A 397 24.45 14.72 0.67
N PHE A 398 24.84 14.22 1.83
CA PHE A 398 25.96 14.75 2.60
C PHE A 398 27.17 13.88 2.33
N PHE A 399 28.24 14.51 1.91
CA PHE A 399 29.39 13.82 1.37
C PHE A 399 30.69 14.43 1.93
N GLY A 400 31.58 13.56 2.40
CA GLY A 400 32.95 13.93 2.75
C GLY A 400 33.90 12.79 2.40
N GLU A 401 35.05 13.13 1.85
CA GLU A 401 36.19 12.25 1.59
C GLU A 401 37.39 12.77 2.37
N TYR A 402 38.18 11.88 2.95
CA TYR A 402 39.30 12.21 3.83
C TYR A 402 40.47 11.26 3.55
N LYS A 403 41.69 11.81 3.42
CA LYS A 403 42.88 10.97 3.34
C LYS A 403 43.14 10.30 4.69
N ILE A 404 43.70 9.10 4.65
CA ILE A 404 44.15 8.44 5.87
C ILE A 404 45.26 9.28 6.50
N GLY A 405 45.15 9.55 7.80
CA GLY A 405 46.09 10.40 8.55
C GLY A 405 45.64 11.86 8.71
N GLU A 406 44.70 12.35 7.88
CA GLU A 406 44.11 13.68 8.10
C GLU A 406 43.15 13.67 9.30
N LYS A 407 43.37 14.58 10.26
CA LYS A 407 42.46 14.74 11.40
C LYS A 407 41.13 15.31 10.90
N HIS A 408 40.04 14.67 11.32
CA HIS A 408 38.70 15.20 11.15
C HIS A 408 38.57 16.42 12.08
N HIS A 409 38.59 17.64 11.55
CA HIS A 409 38.40 18.87 12.33
C HIS A 409 36.93 19.09 12.72
N GLY A 410 36.29 18.07 13.28
CA GLY A 410 35.04 18.25 14.01
C GLY A 410 35.38 18.56 15.45
N ARG A 411 35.29 19.84 15.88
CA ARG A 411 35.15 20.14 17.31
C ARG A 411 33.97 19.31 17.83
N LEU A 412 34.21 18.55 18.90
CA LEU A 412 33.25 17.65 19.54
C LEU A 412 31.94 18.38 19.85
#